data_AF-A0A3N5SMF7-F1
#
_entry.id   AF-A0A3N5SMF7-F1
#
_cell.length_a   1.000
_cell.length_b   1.000
_cell.length_c   1.000
_cell.angle_alpha   90.00
_cell.angle_beta   90.00
_cell.angle_gamma   90.00
#
_symmetry.space_group_name_H-M   'P 1'
#
loop_
_entity.id
_entity.type
_entity.pdbx_description
1 polymer ?
#
loop_
_entity_poly.entity_id
_entity_poly.type
_entity_poly.pdbx_seq_one_letter_code
_entity_poly.pdbx_strand_id
1 'polypeptide(L)'
;MQGLMKHSPVVAIMPIASLLTVASGLFLYYRISDHFNSDWMGSTAGVVLSIGSAAGIFEFVFGGVVIGPTMKKLGQIAGTLERQGQPPSEDQLTQLHKLQARMGWVDPISSIMTIVAVIGMAGARYM
;
A
#
# COMPACT_ATOMS: atom_id res chain seq x y z
N MET A 1 7.88 24.05 -5.23
CA MET A 1 7.83 22.86 -4.33
C MET A 1 8.20 21.53 -5.01
N GLN A 2 8.08 21.38 -6.34
CA GLN A 2 8.41 20.14 -7.08
C GLN A 2 9.89 19.72 -7.04
N GLY A 3 10.83 20.65 -6.79
CA GLY A 3 12.26 20.32 -6.66
C GLY A 3 12.61 19.46 -5.44
N LEU A 4 11.82 19.54 -4.35
CA LEU A 4 12.07 18.78 -3.12
C LEU A 4 11.74 17.29 -3.26
N MET A 5 10.82 16.91 -4.14
CA MET A 5 10.44 15.50 -4.33
C MET A 5 11.46 14.71 -5.17
N LYS A 6 12.25 15.38 -6.02
CA LYS A 6 13.26 14.73 -6.88
C LYS A 6 14.43 14.12 -6.09
N HIS A 7 14.65 14.58 -4.84
CA HIS A 7 15.70 14.08 -3.94
C HIS A 7 15.25 14.02 -2.47
N SER A 8 13.96 13.80 -2.20
CA SER A 8 13.53 13.68 -0.80
C SER A 8 13.95 12.31 -0.27
N PRO A 9 14.81 12.24 0.78
CA PRO A 9 15.13 10.97 1.42
C PRO A 9 13.87 10.25 1.92
N VAL A 10 12.79 10.99 2.19
CA VAL A 10 11.49 10.43 2.57
C VAL A 10 10.98 9.44 1.52
N VAL A 11 11.01 9.79 0.23
CA VAL A 11 10.48 8.93 -0.83
C VAL A 11 11.28 7.62 -0.95
N ALA A 12 12.59 7.68 -0.70
CA ALA A 12 13.47 6.51 -0.72
C ALA A 12 13.32 5.61 0.52
N ILE A 13 13.02 6.20 1.69
CA ILE A 13 12.92 5.48 2.96
C ILE A 13 11.53 4.86 3.16
N MET A 14 10.47 5.42 2.58
CA MET A 14 9.09 4.93 2.78
C MET A 14 8.88 3.44 2.47
N PRO A 15 9.44 2.85 1.40
CA PRO A 15 9.33 1.40 1.18
C PRO A 15 9.99 0.58 2.30
N ILE A 16 11.14 1.04 2.81
CA ILE A 16 11.85 0.39 3.92
C ILE A 16 11.01 0.50 5.20
N ALA A 17 10.49 1.69 5.50
CA ALA A 17 9.62 1.90 6.66
C ALA A 17 8.34 1.05 6.60
N SER A 18 7.75 0.93 5.40
CA SER A 18 6.59 0.07 5.16
C SER A 18 6.91 -1.41 5.39
N LEU A 19 8.04 -1.90 4.86
CA LEU A 19 8.51 -3.26 5.09
C LEU A 19 8.76 -3.54 6.58
N LEU A 20 9.41 -2.62 7.28
CA LEU A 20 9.65 -2.74 8.72
C LEU A 20 8.35 -2.74 9.52
N THR A 21 7.35 -1.96 9.10
CA THR A 21 6.02 -1.96 9.72
C THR A 21 5.36 -3.34 9.60
N VAL A 22 5.36 -3.93 8.39
CA VAL A 22 4.79 -5.27 8.17
C VAL A 22 5.55 -6.32 8.99
N ALA A 23 6.88 -6.29 8.98
CA ALA A 23 7.70 -7.22 9.76
C ALA A 23 7.42 -7.11 11.27
N SER A 24 7.29 -5.88 11.78
CA SER A 24 6.95 -5.62 13.17
C SER A 24 5.55 -6.15 13.53
N GLY A 25 4.58 -5.96 12.63
CA GLY A 25 3.23 -6.49 12.79
C GLY A 25 3.19 -8.02 12.84
N LEU A 26 3.95 -8.69 11.97
CA LEU A 26 4.09 -10.16 11.97
C LEU A 26 4.74 -10.67 13.26
N PHE A 27 5.78 -9.98 13.73
CA PHE A 27 6.41 -10.33 15.01
C PHE A 27 5.46 -10.16 16.20
N LEU A 28 4.66 -9.09 16.20
CA LEU A 28 3.64 -8.87 17.21
C LEU A 28 2.55 -9.96 17.16
N TYR A 29 2.09 -10.32 15.96
CA TYR A 29 1.12 -11.38 15.74
C TYR A 29 1.66 -12.73 16.27
N TYR A 30 2.92 -13.05 16.01
CA TYR A 30 3.57 -14.26 16.53
C TYR A 30 3.59 -14.30 18.06
N ARG A 31 3.89 -13.17 18.70
CA ARG A 31 3.94 -13.07 20.17
C ARG A 31 2.54 -13.16 20.80
N ILE A 32 1.55 -12.45 20.26
CA ILE A 32 0.19 -12.40 20.84
C ILE A 32 -0.56 -13.72 20.63
N SER A 33 -0.26 -14.42 19.54
CA SER A 33 -0.84 -15.74 19.24
C SER A 33 -0.23 -16.90 20.02
N ASP A 34 0.65 -16.61 20.98
CA ASP A 34 1.46 -17.62 21.67
C ASP A 34 2.10 -18.60 20.67
N HIS A 35 2.85 -18.05 19.72
CA HIS A 35 3.58 -18.83 18.72
C HIS A 35 2.66 -19.62 17.76
N PHE A 36 1.54 -19.01 17.34
CA PHE A 36 0.48 -19.64 16.52
C PHE A 36 -0.25 -20.79 17.21
N ASN A 37 -0.55 -20.61 18.50
CA ASN A 37 -1.38 -21.53 19.26
C ASN A 37 -2.79 -21.65 18.65
N SER A 38 -3.24 -22.87 18.40
CA SER A 38 -4.53 -23.15 17.74
C SER A 38 -5.73 -22.65 18.55
N ASP A 39 -5.66 -22.73 19.87
CA ASP A 39 -6.76 -22.33 20.75
C ASP A 39 -6.93 -20.81 20.75
N TRP A 40 -5.82 -20.08 20.77
CA TRP A 40 -5.85 -18.62 20.62
C TRP A 40 -6.31 -18.21 19.23
N MET A 41 -5.80 -18.85 18.17
CA MET A 41 -6.20 -18.53 16.79
C MET A 41 -7.68 -18.84 16.52
N GLY A 42 -8.24 -19.85 17.20
CA GLY A 42 -9.66 -20.18 17.15
C GLY A 42 -10.57 -19.26 17.98
N SER A 43 -9.99 -18.43 18.86
CA SER A 43 -10.74 -17.44 19.62
C SER A 43 -11.31 -16.34 18.71
N THR A 44 -12.38 -15.67 19.14
CA THR A 44 -12.98 -14.56 18.39
C THR A 44 -11.95 -13.46 18.07
N ALA A 45 -11.11 -13.08 19.05
CA ALA A 45 -10.04 -12.11 18.86
C ALA A 45 -8.98 -12.60 17.86
N GLY A 46 -8.58 -13.87 17.96
CA GLY A 46 -7.61 -14.49 17.05
C GLY A 46 -8.09 -14.50 15.61
N VAL A 47 -9.35 -14.88 15.36
CA VAL A 47 -9.95 -14.88 14.02
C VAL A 47 -10.00 -13.46 13.43
N VAL A 48 -10.51 -12.49 14.19
CA VAL A 48 -10.64 -11.10 13.71
C VAL A 48 -9.26 -10.48 13.43
N LEU A 49 -8.27 -10.71 14.31
CA LEU A 49 -6.90 -10.23 14.08
C LEU A 49 -6.27 -10.88 12.85
N SER A 50 -6.52 -12.18 12.64
CA SER A 50 -6.00 -12.92 11.48
C SER A 50 -6.53 -12.38 10.16
N ILE A 51 -7.84 -12.11 10.10
CA ILE A 51 -8.48 -11.51 8.91
C ILE A 51 -7.90 -10.12 8.64
N GLY A 52 -7.80 -9.27 9.67
CA GLY A 52 -7.22 -7.94 9.54
C GLY A 52 -5.74 -7.97 9.10
N SER A 53 -4.96 -8.89 9.67
CA SER A 53 -3.54 -9.08 9.33
C SER A 53 -3.37 -9.55 7.89
N ALA A 54 -4.18 -10.52 7.45
CA ALA A 54 -4.18 -10.99 6.07
C ALA A 54 -4.52 -9.85 5.11
N ALA A 55 -5.58 -9.08 5.37
CA ALA A 55 -5.95 -7.92 4.57
C ALA A 55 -4.80 -6.90 4.48
N GLY A 56 -4.14 -6.58 5.59
CA GLY A 56 -3.00 -5.66 5.61
C GLY A 56 -1.80 -6.16 4.80
N ILE A 57 -1.48 -7.46 4.86
CA ILE A 57 -0.40 -8.06 4.05
C ILE A 57 -0.76 -8.02 2.57
N PHE A 58 -2.01 -8.34 2.21
CA PHE A 58 -2.47 -8.22 0.83
C PHE A 58 -2.41 -6.79 0.33
N GLU A 59 -2.75 -5.80 1.16
CA GLU A 59 -2.64 -4.37 0.83
C GLU A 59 -1.20 -3.96 0.56
N PHE A 60 -0.26 -4.34 1.43
CA PHE A 60 1.16 -4.04 1.22
C PHE A 60 1.66 -4.60 -0.13
N VAL A 61 1.33 -5.86 -0.43
CA VAL A 61 1.73 -6.50 -1.69
C VAL A 61 1.05 -5.84 -2.89
N PHE A 62 -0.25 -5.57 -2.79
CA PHE A 62 -1.02 -4.91 -3.85
C PHE A 62 -0.48 -3.50 -4.13
N GLY A 63 -0.19 -2.72 -3.09
CA GLY A 63 0.44 -1.41 -3.19
C GLY A 63 1.82 -1.48 -3.84
N GLY A 64 2.65 -2.42 -3.43
CA GLY A 64 4.00 -2.60 -4.00
C GLY A 64 4.01 -3.06 -5.46
N VAL A 65 3.10 -3.96 -5.85
CA VAL A 65 3.10 -4.61 -7.17
C VAL A 65 2.21 -3.91 -8.19
N VAL A 66 1.12 -3.27 -7.76
CA VAL A 66 0.12 -2.66 -8.66
C VAL A 66 0.22 -1.13 -8.65
N ILE A 67 0.17 -0.51 -7.47
CA ILE A 67 0.17 0.95 -7.31
C ILE A 67 1.56 1.52 -7.61
N GLY A 68 2.60 0.97 -6.98
CA GLY A 68 3.98 1.45 -7.08
C GLY A 68 4.49 1.61 -8.51
N PRO A 69 4.41 0.59 -9.38
CA PRO A 69 4.86 0.69 -10.77
C PRO A 69 4.04 1.68 -11.59
N THR A 70 2.74 1.78 -11.32
CA THR A 70 1.84 2.70 -12.01
C THR A 70 2.16 4.15 -11.62
N MET A 71 2.39 4.44 -10.34
CA MET A 71 2.84 5.74 -9.85
C MET A 71 4.22 6.12 -10.38
N LYS A 72 5.15 5.15 -10.47
CA LYS A 72 6.47 5.37 -11.08
C LYS A 72 6.35 5.80 -12.54
N LYS A 73 5.49 5.16 -13.33
CA LYS A 73 5.24 5.52 -14.74
C LYS A 73 4.60 6.91 -14.87
N LEU A 74 3.60 7.21 -14.04
CA LEU A 74 2.97 8.54 -13.99
C LEU A 74 4.02 9.62 -13.67
N GLY A 75 4.87 9.39 -12.66
CA GLY A 75 5.95 10.31 -12.30
C GLY A 75 7.00 10.48 -13.40
N GLN A 76 7.32 9.42 -14.15
CA GLN A 76 8.21 9.51 -15.30
C GLN A 76 7.63 10.38 -16.41
N ILE A 77 6.35 10.19 -16.77
CA ILE A 77 5.67 11.00 -17.79
C ILE A 77 5.56 12.46 -17.35
N ALA A 78 5.15 12.71 -16.10
CA ALA A 78 5.12 14.05 -15.54
C ALA A 78 6.51 14.72 -15.61
N GLY A 79 7.56 13.98 -15.25
CA GLY A 79 8.94 14.47 -15.34
C GLY A 79 9.42 14.70 -16.78
N THR A 80 8.92 13.98 -17.79
CA THR A 80 9.24 14.28 -19.20
C THR A 80 8.52 15.53 -19.68
N LEU A 81 7.25 15.72 -19.30
CA LEU A 81 6.46 16.90 -19.65
C LEU A 81 7.07 18.18 -19.06
N GLU A 82 7.49 18.14 -17.79
CA GLU A 82 8.19 19.24 -17.13
C GLU A 82 9.47 19.65 -17.88
N ARG A 83 10.24 18.68 -18.40
CA ARG A 83 11.48 18.95 -19.13
C ARG A 83 11.26 19.42 -20.56
N GLN A 84 10.20 18.95 -21.22
CA GLN A 84 9.88 19.32 -22.60
C GLN A 84 9.33 20.75 -22.70
N GLY A 85 8.66 21.26 -21.66
CA GLY A 85 8.10 22.61 -21.64
C GLY A 85 7.03 22.86 -22.71
N GLN A 86 6.57 21.80 -23.38
CA GLN A 86 5.62 21.80 -24.48
C GLN A 86 4.37 21.01 -24.09
N PRO A 87 3.23 21.22 -24.77
CA PRO A 87 2.02 20.45 -24.54
C PRO A 87 2.28 18.94 -24.70
N PRO A 88 1.59 18.09 -23.92
CA PRO A 88 1.71 16.64 -24.06
C PRO A 88 1.37 16.18 -25.48
N SER A 89 2.17 15.26 -26.05
CA SER A 89 1.82 14.63 -27.32
C SER A 89 0.58 13.73 -27.18
N GLU A 90 -0.09 13.43 -28.29
CA GLU A 90 -1.26 12.53 -28.29
C GLU A 90 -0.94 11.16 -27.68
N ASP A 91 0.27 10.64 -27.93
CA ASP A 91 0.76 9.39 -27.33
C ASP A 91 0.91 9.50 -25.81
N GLN A 92 1.46 10.61 -25.30
CA GLN A 92 1.62 10.85 -23.86
C GLN A 92 0.26 11.01 -23.17
N LEU A 93 -0.69 11.70 -23.80
CA LEU A 93 -2.07 11.82 -23.30
C LEU A 93 -2.75 10.46 -23.22
N THR A 94 -2.64 9.64 -24.26
CA THR A 94 -3.19 8.29 -24.29
C THR A 94 -2.62 7.42 -23.18
N GLN A 95 -1.30 7.49 -22.94
CA GLN A 95 -0.65 6.77 -21.85
C GLN A 95 -1.10 7.25 -20.47
N LEU A 96 -1.24 8.57 -20.27
CA LEU A 96 -1.75 9.15 -19.03
C LEU A 96 -3.18 8.67 -18.74
N HIS A 97 -4.08 8.74 -19.72
CA HIS A 97 -5.44 8.27 -19.57
C HIS A 97 -5.51 6.78 -19.22
N LYS A 98 -4.68 5.94 -19.84
CA LYS A 98 -4.61 4.51 -19.51
C LYS A 98 -4.15 4.26 -18.07
N LEU A 99 -3.16 5.00 -17.60
CA LEU A 99 -2.66 4.89 -16.22
C LEU A 99 -3.67 5.43 -15.20
N GLN A 100 -4.36 6.53 -15.52
CA GLN A 100 -5.45 7.07 -14.69
C GLN A 100 -6.64 6.13 -14.62
N ALA A 101 -7.08 5.56 -15.75
CA ALA A 101 -8.15 4.57 -15.78
C ALA A 101 -7.79 3.33 -14.95
N ARG A 102 -6.50 2.95 -14.94
CA ARG A 102 -6.02 1.88 -14.04
C ARG A 102 -6.14 2.28 -12.58
N MET A 103 -5.76 3.50 -12.21
CA MET A 103 -5.88 3.97 -10.82
C MET A 103 -7.33 4.05 -10.34
N GLY A 104 -8.27 4.40 -11.23
CA GLY A 104 -9.69 4.53 -10.89
C GLY A 104 -10.34 3.28 -10.27
N TRP A 105 -9.84 2.08 -10.58
CA TRP A 105 -10.31 0.84 -9.94
C TRP A 105 -9.37 0.31 -8.85
N VAL A 106 -8.11 0.73 -8.87
CA VAL A 106 -7.10 0.29 -7.89
C VAL A 106 -7.27 1.02 -6.54
N ASP A 107 -7.57 2.31 -6.58
CA ASP A 107 -7.75 3.15 -5.39
C ASP A 107 -8.87 2.67 -4.45
N PRO A 108 -10.09 2.33 -4.93
CA PRO A 108 -11.14 1.83 -4.05
C PRO A 108 -10.79 0.46 -3.45
N ILE A 109 -10.13 -0.43 -4.21
CA ILE A 109 -9.69 -1.74 -3.70
C ILE A 109 -8.69 -1.54 -2.55
N SER A 110 -7.69 -0.68 -2.75
CA SER A 110 -6.71 -0.35 -1.72
C SER A 110 -7.39 0.20 -0.47
N SER A 111 -8.32 1.14 -0.66
CA SER A 111 -9.05 1.78 0.45
C SER A 111 -9.88 0.77 1.25
N ILE A 112 -10.62 -0.12 0.59
CA ILE A 112 -11.41 -1.16 1.24
C ILE A 112 -10.50 -2.09 2.05
N MET A 113 -9.38 -2.51 1.45
CA MET A 113 -8.47 -3.46 2.10
C MET A 113 -7.79 -2.84 3.33
N THR A 114 -7.42 -1.56 3.26
CA THR A 114 -6.91 -0.79 4.42
C THR A 114 -7.98 -0.67 5.51
N ILE A 115 -9.23 -0.38 5.15
CA ILE A 115 -10.34 -0.30 6.13
C ILE A 115 -10.52 -1.64 6.84
N VAL A 116 -10.57 -2.76 6.10
CA VAL A 116 -10.69 -4.10 6.67
C VAL A 116 -9.51 -4.42 7.59
N ALA A 117 -8.30 -4.09 7.17
CA ALA A 117 -7.09 -4.29 7.98
C ALA A 117 -7.17 -3.53 9.31
N VAL A 118 -7.50 -2.23 9.26
CA VAL A 118 -7.61 -1.37 10.44
C VAL A 118 -8.71 -1.84 11.37
N ILE A 119 -9.90 -2.17 10.85
CA ILE A 119 -11.02 -2.67 11.66
C ILE A 119 -10.66 -4.00 12.32
N GLY A 120 -10.04 -4.94 11.59
CA GLY A 120 -9.62 -6.22 12.16
C GLY A 120 -8.58 -6.04 13.28
N MET A 121 -7.57 -5.20 13.06
CA MET A 121 -6.53 -4.93 14.06
C MET A 121 -7.08 -4.18 15.28
N ALA A 122 -7.94 -3.18 15.08
CA ALA A 122 -8.52 -2.40 16.17
C ALA A 122 -9.60 -3.18 16.93
N GLY A 123 -10.43 -3.94 16.23
CA GLY A 123 -11.51 -4.74 16.80
C GLY A 123 -11.00 -5.84 17.71
N ALA A 124 -9.95 -6.56 17.30
CA ALA A 124 -9.33 -7.61 18.10
C ALA A 124 -8.80 -7.12 19.46
N ARG A 125 -8.50 -5.82 19.61
CA ARG A 125 -8.05 -5.23 20.88
C ARG A 125 -9.14 -5.20 21.95
N TYR A 126 -10.40 -5.15 21.55
CA TYR A 126 -11.55 -5.02 22.46
C TYR A 126 -12.27 -6.35 22.71
N MET A 127 -11.71 -7.45 22.22
CA MET A 127 -12.27 -8.80 22.32
C MET A 127 -11.49 -9.67 23.29
#